data_AF-A0A845L329-F1
#
_entry.id   AF-A0A845L329-F1
#
_cell.length_a   1.000
_cell.length_b   1.000
_cell.length_c   1.000
_cell.angle_alpha   90.00
_cell.angle_beta   90.00
_cell.angle_gamma   90.00
#
_symmetry.space_group_name_H-M   'P 1'
#
loop_
_entity.id
_entity.type
_entity.pdbx_description
1 polymer ?
#
loop_
_entity_poly.entity_id
_entity_poly.type
_entity_poly.pdbx_seq_one_letter_code
_entity_poly.pdbx_strand_id
1 'polypeptide(L)' 'MKEAALLPRCSTCRQVPPEGIAGGLWIRGVFLCNRCLADLSSWTTENESYRTLKNSLDRLWQRPDWRRHLASGGRP' A
#
# COMPACT_ATOMS: atom_id res chain seq x y z
N MET A 1 21.95 -19.67 -2.12
CA MET A 1 20.69 -19.30 -1.45
C MET A 1 19.78 -18.67 -2.48
N LYS A 2 18.55 -19.16 -2.70
CA LYS A 2 17.58 -18.44 -3.53
C LYS A 2 17.15 -17.21 -2.73
N GLU A 3 17.55 -16.02 -3.16
CA GLU A 3 16.97 -14.77 -2.66
C GLU A 3 15.47 -14.82 -2.95
N ALA A 4 14.66 -14.99 -1.90
CA ALA A 4 13.23 -14.84 -1.99
C ALA A 4 12.96 -13.35 -2.24
N ALA A 5 12.92 -12.95 -3.51
CA ALA A 5 12.53 -11.61 -3.88
C ALA A 5 11.08 -11.38 -3.44
N LEU A 6 10.89 -10.62 -2.36
CA LEU A 6 9.58 -10.20 -1.91
C LEU A 6 9.01 -9.24 -2.96
N LEU A 7 8.13 -9.75 -3.82
CA LEU A 7 7.50 -8.96 -4.87
C LEU A 7 6.40 -8.06 -4.30
N PRO A 8 6.38 -6.76 -4.64
CA PRO A 8 5.39 -5.82 -4.12
C PRO A 8 4.04 -6.05 -4.80
N ARG A 9 3.10 -6.64 -4.06
CA ARG A 9 1.73 -6.87 -4.54
C ARG A 9 0.88 -5.65 -4.21
N CYS A 10 0.19 -5.12 -5.22
CA CYS A 10 -0.78 -4.05 -5.03
C CYS A 10 -1.88 -4.49 -4.06
N SER A 11 -2.21 -3.65 -3.08
CA SER A 11 -3.25 -3.93 -2.09
C SER A 11 -4.65 -4.01 -2.69
N THR A 12 -4.85 -3.34 -3.82
CA THR A 12 -6.13 -3.27 -4.51
C THR A 12 -6.25 -4.38 -5.56
N CYS A 13 -5.46 -4.33 -6.63
CA CYS A 13 -5.60 -5.30 -7.73
C CYS A 13 -4.83 -6.61 -7.51
N ARG A 14 -4.06 -6.75 -6.41
CA ARG A 14 -3.33 -7.97 -6.01
C ARG A 14 -2.24 -8.43 -6.98
N GLN A 15 -1.97 -7.66 -8.05
CA GLN A 15 -0.92 -7.90 -9.04
C GLN A 15 0.42 -7.32 -8.60
N VAL A 16 1.51 -7.93 -9.11
CA VAL A 16 2.87 -7.37 -9.04
C VAL A 16 3.09 -6.55 -10.33
N PRO A 17 3.42 -5.26 -10.24
CA PRO A 17 3.76 -4.48 -11.43
C PRO A 17 5.10 -4.93 -12.02
N PRO A 18 5.28 -4.89 -13.35
CA PRO A 18 6.53 -5.30 -13.99
C PRO A 18 7.72 -4.43 -13.57
N GLU A 19 7.48 -3.19 -13.18
CA GLU A 19 8.50 -2.27 -12.66
C GLU A 19 8.87 -2.55 -11.18
N GLY A 20 8.29 -3.59 -10.57
CA GLY A 20 8.53 -3.94 -9.17
C GLY A 20 8.14 -2.81 -8.21
N ILE A 21 8.99 -2.51 -7.22
CA ILE A 21 8.65 -1.50 -6.20
C ILE A 21 8.58 -0.08 -6.77
N ALA A 22 9.22 0.18 -7.90
CA ALA A 22 9.13 1.45 -8.62
C ALA A 22 7.79 1.63 -9.36
N GLY A 23 7.02 0.57 -9.53
CA GLY A 23 5.73 0.57 -10.22
C GLY A 23 4.54 1.02 -9.36
N GLY A 24 4.77 1.77 -8.29
CA GLY A 24 3.73 2.17 -7.36
C GLY A 24 4.20 3.06 -6.22
N LEU A 25 3.28 3.31 -5.29
CA LEU A 25 3.48 4.12 -4.10
C LEU A 25 3.32 3.24 -2.86
N TRP A 26 4.28 3.33 -1.94
CA TRP A 26 4.20 2.69 -0.63
C TRP A 26 3.63 3.66 0.40
N ILE A 27 2.43 3.39 0.90
CA ILE A 27 1.73 4.20 1.88
C ILE A 27 1.57 3.38 3.17
N ARG A 28 2.42 3.68 4.16
CA ARG A 28 2.30 3.16 5.54
C ARG A 28 2.02 1.65 5.64
N GLY A 29 2.82 0.84 4.93
CA GLY A 29 2.70 -0.63 4.94
C GLY A 29 1.83 -1.21 3.84
N VAL A 30 1.19 -0.36 3.03
CA VAL A 30 0.39 -0.74 1.87
C VAL A 30 1.12 -0.33 0.59
N PHE A 31 1.17 -1.22 -0.39
CA PHE A 31 1.65 -0.87 -1.73
C PHE A 31 0.48 -0.69 -2.69
N LEU A 32 0.45 0.42 -3.43
CA LEU A 32 -0.54 0.69 -4.47
C LEU A 32 0.18 0.89 -5.81
N CYS A 33 -0.13 0.06 -6.82
CA CYS A 33 0.54 0.20 -8.12
C CYS A 33 0.05 1.44 -8.90
N ASN A 34 0.86 1.91 -9.86
CA ASN A 34 0.59 3.12 -10.64
C ASN A 34 -0.74 3.09 -11.40
N ARG A 35 -1.17 1.90 -11.87
CA ARG A 35 -2.49 1.75 -12.50
C ARG A 35 -3.62 2.11 -11.54
N CYS A 36 -3.63 1.49 -10.35
CA CYS A 36 -4.63 1.80 -9.33
C CYS A 36 -4.49 3.23 -8.78
N LEU A 37 -3.27 3.78 -8.74
CA LEU A 37 -3.04 5.16 -8.32
C LEU A 37 -3.61 6.16 -9.32
N ALA A 38 -3.45 5.91 -10.62
CA ALA A 38 -4.00 6.76 -11.68
C ALA A 38 -5.54 6.77 -11.65
N ASP A 39 -6.14 5.61 -11.38
CA ASP A 39 -7.60 5.48 -11.30
C ASP A 39 -8.18 6.03 -9.98
N LEU A 40 -7.35 6.26 -8.96
CA LEU A 40 -7.77 6.59 -7.60
C LEU A 40 -8.72 7.81 -7.54
N SER A 41 -8.46 8.83 -8.37
CA SER A 41 -9.27 10.05 -8.42
C SER A 41 -10.69 9.82 -8.94
N SER A 42 -10.91 8.74 -9.70
CA SER A 42 -12.22 8.35 -10.23
C SER A 42 -13.03 7.49 -9.26
N TRP A 43 -12.41 7.02 -8.18
CA TRP A 43 -13.07 6.10 -7.27
C TRP A 43 -14.05 6.83 -6.33
N THR A 44 -15.20 6.19 -6.15
CA THR A 44 -16.24 6.54 -5.19
C THR A 44 -16.32 5.50 -4.08
N THR A 45 -17.11 5.77 -3.04
CA THR A 45 -17.35 4.83 -1.93
C THR A 45 -17.94 3.49 -2.38
N GLU A 46 -18.60 3.47 -3.55
CA GLU A 46 -19.22 2.28 -4.11
C GLU A 46 -18.20 1.36 -4.80
N ASN A 47 -17.04 1.88 -5.20
CA ASN A 47 -16.01 1.09 -5.84
C ASN A 47 -15.39 0.08 -4.86
N GLU A 48 -15.36 -1.19 -5.25
CA GLU A 48 -14.70 -2.25 -4.46
C GLU A 48 -13.22 -1.95 -4.23
N SER A 49 -12.56 -1.38 -5.24
CA SER A 49 -11.16 -0.95 -5.16
C SER A 49 -10.91 0.07 -4.05
N TYR A 50 -11.82 1.05 -3.93
CA TYR A 50 -11.78 2.05 -2.87
C TYR A 50 -11.97 1.41 -1.50
N ARG A 51 -13.03 0.62 -1.34
CA ARG A 51 -13.36 -0.06 -0.08
C ARG A 51 -12.21 -0.97 0.37
N THR A 52 -11.58 -1.69 -0.57
CA THR A 52 -10.43 -2.55 -0.30
C THR A 52 -9.22 -1.76 0.20
N LEU A 53 -8.87 -0.67 -0.48
CA LEU A 53 -7.76 0.18 -0.07
C LEU A 53 -8.04 0.84 1.29
N LYS A 54 -9.24 1.42 1.47
CA LYS A 54 -9.67 2.03 2.73
C LYS A 54 -9.59 1.05 3.90
N ASN A 55 -10.16 -0.15 3.75
CA ASN A 55 -10.14 -1.17 4.80
C ASN A 55 -8.71 -1.62 5.15
N SER A 56 -7.81 -1.67 4.15
CA SER A 56 -6.40 -2.02 4.38
C SER A 56 -5.69 -0.94 5.19
N LEU A 57 -5.90 0.33 4.83
CA LEU A 57 -5.36 1.48 5.55
C LEU A 57 -5.93 1.58 6.97
N ASP A 58 -7.24 1.45 7.13
CA ASP A 58 -7.92 1.48 8.43
C ASP A 58 -7.30 0.46 9.38
N ARG A 59 -7.18 -0.82 8.96
CA ARG A 59 -6.57 -1.89 9.79
C ARG A 59 -5.14 -1.58 10.20
N LEU A 60 -4.32 -1.05 9.29
CA LEU A 60 -2.92 -0.73 9.57
C LEU A 60 -2.77 0.52 10.46
N TRP A 61 -3.72 1.45 10.40
CA TRP A 61 -3.66 2.67 11.17
C TRP A 61 -4.24 2.50 12.59
N GLN A 62 -5.05 1.47 12.83
CA GLN A 62 -5.49 1.09 14.18
C GLN A 62 -4.33 0.67 15.10
N ARG A 63 -3.20 0.22 14.53
CA ARG A 63 -2.00 -0.19 15.29
C ARG A 63 -0.80 0.62 14.81
N PRO A 64 -0.59 1.83 15.36
CA PRO A 64 0.47 2.72 14.94
C PRO A 64 1.85 2.25 15.43
N ASP A 65 2.01 0.99 15.84
CA ASP A 65 3.26 0.38 16.30
C ASP A 65 4.38 0.58 15.27
N TRP A 66 4.05 0.68 13.97
CA TRP A 66 4.99 1.02 12.91
C TRP A 66 5.50 2.48 12.95
N ARG A 67 4.80 3.43 13.61
CA ARG A 67 5.23 4.83 13.78
C ARG A 67 6.58 4.91 14.47
N ARG A 68 6.90 3.97 15.36
CA ARG A 68 8.22 3.89 16.03
C ARG A 68 9.36 3.58 15.07
N HIS A 69 9.06 3.12 13.84
CA HIS A 69 10.03 2.71 12.83
C HIS A 69 10.19 3.73 11.69
N LEU A 70 9.41 4.82 11.66
CA LEU A 70 9.56 5.91 10.67
C LEU A 70 10.22 7.16 11.31
N ALA A 71 11.54 7.04 11.48
CA ALA A 71 12.64 8.02 11.62
C ALA A 71 12.49 9.37 12.38
N SER A 72 13.43 9.58 13.31
CA SER A 72 14.02 10.84 13.83
C SER A 72 13.19 11.87 14.60
N GLY A 73 11.88 11.71 14.78
CA GLY A 73 11.09 12.73 15.50
C GLY A 73 9.85 12.24 16.26
N GLY A 74 9.48 10.96 16.16
CA GLY A 74 8.36 10.41 16.91
C GLY A 74 8.77 10.06 18.33
N ARG A 75 8.63 10.97 19.28
CA ARG A 75 8.57 10.56 20.69
C ARG A 75 7.27 9.77 20.94
N PRO A 76 7.32 8.78 21.85
CA PRO A 76 6.16 7.98 22.25
C PRO A 76 5.03 8.83 22.82
#